data_AF-A0A7X8ILU6-F1
#
_entry.id   AF-A0A7X8ILU6-F1
#
_cell.length_a   1.000
_cell.length_b   1.000
_cell.length_c   1.000
_cell.angle_alpha   90.00
_cell.angle_beta   90.00
_cell.angle_gamma   90.00
#
_symmetry.space_group_name_H-M   'P 1'
#
loop_
_entity.id
_entity.type
_entity.pdbx_description
1 polymer ?
#
loop_
_entity_poly.entity_id
_entity_poly.type
_entity_poly.pdbx_seq_one_letter_code
_entity_poly.pdbx_strand_id
1 'polypeptide(L)'
;DGTKEVVGAFGLIFPRALAHELREMADKLTEGTHKMASIMQEIASAANEINVNESNLAQSVQEIENISEQINKILNFIKTVADQTKILGINASIEAARAGEHGRGFGVVANEIRNLSDKSKETADQIGKLTNEINTKITLMTKISESSAQQTQEQAAATQEVSAFVFEITDLAGKLAQLAHSI
;
A
#
# COMPACT_ATOMS: atom_id res chain seq x y z
N ASP A 1 1.94 38.83 -86.22
CA ASP A 1 2.53 37.57 -85.78
C ASP A 1 3.64 37.81 -84.79
N GLY A 2 3.46 37.32 -83.57
CA GLY A 2 4.41 37.49 -82.46
C GLY A 2 4.25 36.33 -81.50
N THR A 3 4.46 35.12 -82.00
CA THR A 3 4.48 33.88 -81.22
C THR A 3 5.62 33.95 -80.22
N LYS A 4 5.29 34.09 -78.93
CA LYS A 4 6.25 33.92 -77.84
C LYS A 4 6.74 32.47 -77.85
N GLU A 5 7.96 32.26 -78.32
CA GLU A 5 8.61 30.95 -78.34
C GLU A 5 9.19 30.65 -76.95
N VAL A 6 8.81 29.51 -76.37
CA VAL A 6 9.41 29.01 -75.13
C VAL A 6 10.80 28.49 -75.48
N VAL A 7 11.86 29.16 -74.99
CA VAL A 7 13.26 28.83 -75.32
C VAL A 7 13.94 27.89 -74.31
N GLY A 8 13.22 27.42 -73.29
CA GLY A 8 13.76 26.43 -72.35
C GLY A 8 12.84 26.14 -71.17
N ALA A 9 13.08 24.99 -70.54
CA ALA A 9 12.48 24.59 -69.27
C ALA A 9 13.60 24.26 -68.27
N PHE A 10 13.46 24.74 -67.04
CA PHE A 10 14.36 24.42 -65.94
C PHE A 10 13.61 23.50 -64.97
N GLY A 11 14.05 22.26 -64.85
CA GLY A 11 13.47 21.27 -63.95
C GLY A 11 14.31 21.10 -62.70
N LEU A 12 13.73 21.35 -61.53
CA LEU A 12 14.28 20.96 -60.23
C LEU A 12 13.69 19.60 -59.84
N ILE A 13 14.54 18.63 -59.55
CA ILE A 13 14.15 17.31 -59.06
C ILE A 13 14.53 17.23 -57.59
N PHE A 14 13.53 17.18 -56.71
CA PHE A 14 13.75 16.90 -55.30
C PHE A 14 13.68 15.38 -55.05
N PRO A 15 14.56 14.80 -54.21
CA PRO A 15 14.52 13.37 -53.91
C PRO A 15 13.26 13.02 -53.09
N ARG A 16 12.24 12.45 -53.74
CA ARG A 16 11.01 11.97 -53.06
C ARG A 16 11.27 10.91 -51.98
N ALA A 17 12.38 10.19 -52.06
CA ALA A 17 12.77 9.19 -51.06
C ALA A 17 12.97 9.80 -49.68
N LEU A 18 13.62 10.97 -49.58
CA LEU A 18 13.86 11.65 -48.31
C LEU A 18 12.55 12.14 -47.68
N ALA A 19 11.65 12.74 -48.48
CA ALA A 19 10.33 13.15 -48.02
C ALA A 19 9.50 11.95 -47.51
N HIS A 20 9.61 10.80 -48.18
CA HIS A 20 8.96 9.57 -47.73
C HIS A 20 9.53 9.05 -46.40
N GLU A 21 10.86 8.99 -46.25
CA GLU A 21 11.52 8.57 -45.01
C GLU A 21 11.19 9.48 -43.83
N LEU A 22 11.21 10.81 -44.03
CA LEU A 22 10.84 11.78 -43.00
C LEU A 22 9.40 11.61 -42.54
N ARG A 23 8.47 11.35 -43.47
CA ARG A 23 7.07 11.10 -43.15
C ARG A 23 6.90 9.80 -42.39
N GLU A 24 7.57 8.73 -42.81
CA GLU A 24 7.52 7.44 -42.12
C GLU A 24 8.07 7.55 -40.69
N MET A 25 9.17 8.29 -40.48
CA MET A 25 9.71 8.58 -39.15
C MET A 25 8.73 9.38 -38.30
N ALA A 26 8.09 10.41 -38.86
CA ALA A 26 7.09 11.22 -38.16
C ALA A 26 5.86 10.40 -37.76
N ASP A 27 5.37 9.53 -38.65
CA ASP A 27 4.23 8.66 -38.39
C ASP A 27 4.57 7.65 -37.26
N LYS A 28 5.75 7.00 -37.32
CA LYS A 28 6.23 6.10 -36.26
C LYS A 28 6.39 6.80 -34.91
N LEU A 29 6.89 8.04 -34.92
CA LEU A 29 7.08 8.82 -33.70
C LEU A 29 5.73 9.25 -33.08
N THR A 30 4.76 9.60 -33.93
CA THR A 30 3.39 9.93 -33.52
C THR A 30 2.69 8.69 -32.92
N GLU A 31 2.81 7.53 -33.56
CA GLU A 31 2.29 6.27 -33.04
C GLU A 31 2.93 5.91 -31.67
N GLY A 32 4.26 6.01 -31.58
CA GLY A 32 5.00 5.76 -30.35
C GLY A 32 4.60 6.68 -29.20
N THR A 33 4.43 7.98 -29.46
CA THR A 33 4.01 8.96 -28.46
C THR A 33 2.55 8.77 -28.02
N HIS A 34 1.64 8.42 -28.94
CA HIS A 34 0.27 8.04 -28.56
C HIS A 34 0.23 6.84 -27.63
N LYS A 35 1.00 5.79 -27.94
CA LYS A 35 1.11 4.61 -27.08
C LYS A 35 1.70 4.98 -25.72
N MET A 36 2.72 5.82 -25.70
CA MET A 36 3.34 6.29 -24.46
C MET A 36 2.34 7.08 -23.61
N ALA A 37 1.58 8.01 -24.19
CA ALA A 37 0.53 8.76 -23.49
C ALA A 37 -0.52 7.84 -22.84
N SER A 38 -0.95 6.76 -23.52
CA SER A 38 -1.86 5.76 -22.95
C SER A 38 -1.25 5.07 -21.73
N ILE A 39 0.01 4.64 -21.82
CA ILE A 39 0.72 4.01 -20.71
C ILE A 39 0.87 4.98 -19.53
N MET A 40 1.17 6.27 -19.78
CA MET A 40 1.25 7.28 -18.72
C MET A 40 -0.08 7.45 -17.99
N GLN A 41 -1.19 7.41 -18.72
CA GLN A 41 -2.54 7.49 -18.14
C GLN A 41 -2.85 6.26 -17.27
N GLU A 42 -2.45 5.06 -17.71
CA GLU A 42 -2.57 3.83 -16.91
C GLU A 42 -1.72 3.90 -15.63
N ILE A 43 -0.47 4.36 -15.72
CA ILE A 43 0.41 4.55 -14.57
C ILE A 43 -0.18 5.56 -13.57
N ALA A 44 -0.72 6.67 -14.05
CA ALA A 44 -1.38 7.67 -13.20
C ALA A 44 -2.63 7.10 -12.51
N SER A 45 -3.42 6.27 -13.22
CA SER A 45 -4.57 5.58 -12.62
C SER A 45 -4.12 4.60 -11.53
N ALA A 46 -3.09 3.80 -11.80
CA ALA A 46 -2.54 2.85 -10.83
C ALA A 46 -2.01 3.57 -9.57
N ALA A 47 -1.35 4.71 -9.73
CA ALA A 47 -0.90 5.53 -8.58
C ALA A 47 -2.08 6.03 -7.73
N ASN A 48 -3.20 6.43 -8.35
CA ASN A 48 -4.41 6.80 -7.61
C ASN A 48 -5.03 5.61 -6.87
N GLU A 49 -5.07 4.43 -7.48
CA GLU A 49 -5.56 3.21 -6.81
C GLU A 49 -4.69 2.84 -5.60
N ILE A 50 -3.36 2.97 -5.73
CA ILE A 50 -2.44 2.77 -4.60
C ILE A 50 -2.78 3.74 -3.46
N ASN A 51 -2.97 5.04 -3.73
CA ASN A 51 -3.34 6.02 -2.71
C ASN A 51 -4.66 5.68 -1.99
N VAL A 52 -5.67 5.19 -2.73
CA VAL A 52 -6.93 4.72 -2.13
C VAL A 52 -6.69 3.51 -1.24
N ASN A 53 -5.88 2.56 -1.69
CA ASN A 53 -5.53 1.37 -0.91
C ASN A 53 -4.74 1.72 0.36
N GLU A 54 -3.81 2.67 0.29
CA GLU A 54 -3.08 3.17 1.46
C GLU A 54 -4.03 3.83 2.48
N SER A 55 -5.01 4.61 2.03
CA SER A 55 -6.03 5.17 2.91
C SER A 55 -6.87 4.09 3.62
N ASN A 56 -7.28 3.05 2.88
CA ASN A 56 -8.03 1.93 3.45
C ASN A 56 -7.17 1.10 4.43
N LEU A 57 -5.88 0.95 4.12
CA LEU A 57 -4.92 0.29 4.99
C LEU A 57 -4.74 1.05 6.30
N ALA A 58 -4.61 2.38 6.24
CA ALA A 58 -4.51 3.24 7.41
C ALA A 58 -5.74 3.12 8.32
N GLN A 59 -6.95 3.07 7.74
CA GLN A 59 -8.16 2.83 8.51
C GLN A 59 -8.15 1.44 9.16
N SER A 60 -7.79 0.40 8.42
CA SER A 60 -7.73 -0.98 8.93
C SER A 60 -6.73 -1.10 10.07
N VAL A 61 -5.56 -0.47 9.95
CA VAL A 61 -4.56 -0.37 11.01
C VAL A 61 -5.15 0.26 12.26
N GLN A 62 -5.86 1.39 12.13
CA GLN A 62 -6.46 2.07 13.28
C GLN A 62 -7.52 1.21 13.99
N GLU A 63 -8.31 0.45 13.23
CA GLU A 63 -9.28 -0.48 13.77
C GLU A 63 -8.62 -1.61 14.56
N ILE A 64 -7.53 -2.19 14.04
CA ILE A 64 -6.78 -3.24 14.73
C ILE A 64 -6.13 -2.70 16.02
N GLU A 65 -5.59 -1.48 16.00
CA GLU A 65 -5.03 -0.85 17.21
C GLU A 65 -6.09 -0.72 18.32
N ASN A 66 -7.29 -0.27 17.97
CA ASN A 66 -8.40 -0.16 18.93
C ASN A 66 -8.81 -1.54 19.47
N ILE A 67 -8.90 -2.55 18.61
CA ILE A 67 -9.19 -3.93 19.03
C ILE A 67 -8.09 -4.45 19.98
N SER A 68 -6.82 -4.22 19.67
CA SER A 68 -5.69 -4.58 20.54
C SER A 68 -5.75 -3.89 21.90
N GLU A 69 -6.14 -2.61 21.94
CA GLU A 69 -6.35 -1.89 23.21
C GLU A 69 -7.49 -2.50 24.04
N GLN A 70 -8.60 -2.85 23.39
CA GLN A 70 -9.73 -3.51 24.05
C GLN A 70 -9.36 -4.89 24.60
N ILE A 71 -8.60 -5.68 23.83
CA ILE A 71 -8.07 -6.97 24.28
C ILE A 71 -7.22 -6.76 25.53
N ASN A 72 -6.30 -5.80 25.54
CA ASN A 72 -5.46 -5.51 26.71
C ASN A 72 -6.29 -5.12 27.95
N LYS A 73 -7.37 -4.35 27.80
CA LYS A 73 -8.31 -4.03 28.89
C LYS A 73 -8.97 -5.30 29.45
N ILE A 74 -9.42 -6.19 28.58
CA ILE A 74 -10.02 -7.48 28.96
C ILE A 74 -8.99 -8.36 29.68
N LEU A 75 -7.76 -8.45 29.18
CA LEU A 75 -6.70 -9.23 29.82
C LEU A 75 -6.37 -8.71 31.22
N ASN A 76 -6.32 -7.39 31.41
CA ASN A 76 -6.12 -6.80 32.74
C ASN A 76 -7.28 -7.11 33.70
N PHE A 77 -8.52 -7.10 33.19
CA PHE A 77 -9.68 -7.55 33.95
C PHE A 77 -9.59 -9.03 34.34
N ILE A 78 -9.24 -9.91 33.41
CA ILE A 78 -9.05 -11.35 33.67
C ILE A 78 -7.98 -11.57 34.75
N LYS A 79 -6.84 -10.87 34.67
CA LYS A 79 -5.78 -10.93 35.68
C LYS A 79 -6.28 -10.52 37.06
N THR A 80 -7.08 -9.44 37.12
CA THR A 80 -7.69 -8.97 38.37
C THR A 80 -8.65 -10.00 38.96
N VAL A 81 -9.50 -10.61 38.13
CA VAL A 81 -10.43 -11.67 38.55
C VAL A 81 -9.67 -12.90 39.03
N ALA A 82 -8.60 -13.29 38.32
CA ALA A 82 -7.73 -14.40 38.73
C ALA A 82 -7.08 -14.13 40.09
N ASP A 83 -6.55 -12.94 40.31
CA ASP A 83 -5.94 -12.55 41.60
C ASP A 83 -6.97 -12.55 42.74
N GLN A 84 -8.18 -12.05 42.51
CA GLN A 84 -9.28 -12.10 43.48
C GLN A 84 -9.72 -13.54 43.78
N THR A 85 -9.85 -14.37 42.76
CA THR A 85 -10.24 -15.78 42.88
C THR A 85 -9.17 -16.58 43.64
N LYS A 86 -7.90 -16.26 43.42
CA LYS A 86 -6.78 -16.84 44.16
C LYS A 86 -6.86 -16.51 45.66
N ILE A 87 -7.21 -15.27 46.02
CA ILE A 87 -7.42 -14.86 47.42
C ILE A 87 -8.60 -15.61 48.04
N LEU A 88 -9.71 -15.76 47.31
CA LEU A 88 -10.86 -16.57 47.76
C LEU A 88 -10.45 -18.03 48.01
N GLY A 89 -9.67 -18.62 47.12
CA GLY A 89 -9.09 -19.95 47.29
C GLY A 89 -8.19 -20.05 48.52
N ILE A 90 -7.35 -19.05 48.79
CA ILE A 90 -6.53 -18.99 50.01
C ILE A 90 -7.40 -18.98 51.27
N ASN A 91 -8.43 -18.13 51.31
CA ASN A 91 -9.34 -18.05 52.45
C ASN A 91 -10.08 -19.38 52.67
N ALA A 92 -10.53 -20.03 51.59
CA ALA A 92 -11.15 -21.34 51.66
C ALA A 92 -10.19 -22.44 52.15
N SER A 93 -8.92 -22.42 51.72
CA SER A 93 -7.89 -23.34 52.22
C SER A 93 -7.64 -23.16 53.72
N ILE A 94 -7.62 -21.91 54.21
CA ILE A 94 -7.44 -21.60 55.64
C ILE A 94 -8.62 -22.15 56.45
N GLU A 95 -9.85 -21.91 56.01
CA GLU A 95 -11.04 -22.37 56.72
C GLU A 95 -11.18 -23.90 56.67
N ALA A 96 -10.80 -24.53 55.55
CA ALA A 96 -10.71 -25.98 55.43
C ALA A 96 -9.70 -26.58 56.42
N ALA A 97 -8.52 -25.96 56.59
CA ALA A 97 -7.53 -26.39 57.58
C ALA A 97 -8.07 -26.22 59.01
N ARG A 98 -8.82 -25.15 59.27
CA ARG A 98 -9.44 -24.87 60.58
C ARG A 98 -10.51 -25.89 60.95
N ALA A 99 -11.27 -26.40 59.98
CA ALA A 99 -12.27 -27.45 60.17
C ALA A 99 -11.67 -28.87 60.36
N GLY A 100 -10.35 -29.03 60.25
CA GLY A 100 -9.66 -30.30 60.47
C GLY A 100 -10.10 -31.39 59.49
N GLU A 101 -10.42 -32.59 60.00
CA GLU A 101 -10.83 -33.73 59.17
C GLU A 101 -12.10 -33.44 58.35
N HIS A 102 -13.04 -32.65 58.88
CA HIS A 102 -14.27 -32.27 58.18
C HIS A 102 -14.02 -31.31 57.00
N GLY A 103 -12.88 -30.62 56.97
CA GLY A 103 -12.50 -29.68 55.92
C GLY A 103 -11.66 -30.28 54.79
N ARG A 104 -11.22 -31.55 54.87
CA ARG A 104 -10.28 -32.14 53.88
C ARG A 104 -10.77 -32.04 52.44
N GLY A 105 -12.05 -32.32 52.19
CA GLY A 105 -12.65 -32.20 50.86
C GLY A 105 -12.66 -30.75 50.33
N PHE A 106 -13.00 -29.79 51.19
CA PHE A 106 -12.96 -28.36 50.85
C PHE A 106 -11.54 -27.87 50.58
N GLY A 107 -10.54 -28.40 51.30
CA GLY A 107 -9.14 -28.07 51.08
C GLY A 107 -8.63 -28.46 49.68
N VAL A 108 -9.08 -29.61 49.16
CA VAL A 108 -8.76 -30.04 47.78
C VAL A 108 -9.37 -29.08 46.76
N VAL A 109 -10.65 -28.72 46.93
CA VAL A 109 -11.33 -27.77 46.03
C VAL A 109 -10.65 -26.40 46.07
N ALA A 110 -10.29 -25.91 47.25
CA ALA A 110 -9.60 -24.63 47.41
C ALA A 110 -8.22 -24.59 46.71
N ASN A 111 -7.47 -25.70 46.76
CA ASN A 111 -6.21 -25.83 46.02
C ASN A 111 -6.43 -25.83 44.50
N GLU A 112 -7.49 -26.50 44.01
CA GLU A 112 -7.80 -26.51 42.58
C GLU A 112 -8.22 -25.12 42.09
N ILE A 113 -8.99 -24.36 42.88
CA ILE A 113 -9.35 -22.96 42.59
C ILE A 113 -8.10 -22.08 42.44
N ARG A 114 -7.11 -22.24 43.34
CA ARG A 114 -5.83 -21.52 43.25
C ARG A 114 -5.07 -21.88 41.97
N ASN A 115 -4.99 -23.17 41.65
CA ASN A 115 -4.33 -23.65 40.44
C ASN A 115 -4.99 -23.11 39.16
N LEU A 116 -6.33 -23.11 39.11
CA LEU A 116 -7.10 -22.55 37.98
C LEU A 116 -6.88 -21.03 37.83
N SER A 117 -6.80 -20.32 38.95
CA SER A 117 -6.54 -18.89 38.98
C SER A 117 -5.15 -18.58 38.44
N ASP A 118 -4.13 -19.34 38.86
CA ASP A 118 -2.75 -19.17 38.37
C ASP A 118 -2.64 -19.46 36.87
N LYS A 119 -3.27 -20.54 36.39
CA LYS A 119 -3.34 -20.86 34.95
C LYS A 119 -4.08 -19.79 34.14
N SER A 120 -5.15 -19.22 34.69
CA SER A 120 -5.89 -18.14 34.03
C SER A 120 -5.03 -16.89 33.86
N LYS A 121 -4.23 -16.55 34.88
CA LYS A 121 -3.29 -15.43 34.83
C LYS A 121 -2.17 -15.67 33.81
N GLU A 122 -1.59 -16.86 33.81
CA GLU A 122 -0.56 -17.26 32.83
C GLU A 122 -1.10 -17.20 31.40
N THR A 123 -2.31 -17.68 31.16
CA THR A 123 -2.96 -17.63 29.85
C THR A 123 -3.18 -16.17 29.42
N ALA A 124 -3.64 -15.31 30.33
CA ALA A 124 -3.80 -13.89 30.04
C ALA A 124 -2.46 -13.21 29.70
N ASP A 125 -1.36 -13.60 30.34
CA ASP A 125 -0.01 -13.12 30.01
C ASP A 125 0.44 -13.58 28.62
N GLN A 126 0.17 -14.83 28.25
CA GLN A 126 0.48 -15.35 26.92
C GLN A 126 -0.29 -14.61 25.82
N ILE A 127 -1.59 -14.37 26.01
CA ILE A 127 -2.40 -13.58 25.06
C ILE A 127 -1.89 -12.13 24.99
N GLY A 128 -1.45 -11.56 26.12
CA GLY A 128 -0.85 -10.22 26.14
C GLY A 128 0.42 -10.13 25.30
N LYS A 129 1.27 -11.18 25.30
CA LYS A 129 2.44 -11.25 24.41
C LYS A 129 2.04 -11.26 22.94
N LEU A 130 1.06 -12.08 22.56
CA LEU A 130 0.56 -12.13 21.19
C LEU A 130 -0.03 -10.78 20.76
N THR A 131 -0.72 -10.08 21.66
CA THR A 131 -1.27 -8.74 21.40
C THR A 131 -0.15 -7.72 21.16
N ASN A 132 0.96 -7.80 21.91
CA ASN A 132 2.14 -6.96 21.66
C ASN A 132 2.85 -7.27 20.34
N GLU A 133 2.90 -8.54 19.94
CA GLU A 133 3.41 -8.93 18.63
C GLU A 133 2.55 -8.34 17.50
N ILE A 134 1.22 -8.39 17.64
CA ILE A 134 0.29 -7.73 16.71
C ILE A 134 0.60 -6.24 16.60
N ASN A 135 0.73 -5.52 17.72
CA ASN A 135 1.07 -4.09 17.71
C ASN A 135 2.41 -3.81 17.01
N THR A 136 3.41 -4.67 17.21
CA THR A 136 4.71 -4.54 16.52
C THR A 136 4.56 -4.70 15.01
N LYS A 137 3.73 -5.65 14.56
CA LYS A 137 3.43 -5.85 13.14
C LYS A 137 2.65 -4.68 12.54
N ILE A 138 1.74 -4.09 13.29
CA ILE A 138 1.03 -2.86 12.89
C ILE A 138 2.01 -1.72 12.66
N THR A 139 2.92 -1.45 13.60
CA THR A 139 3.91 -0.38 13.44
C THR A 139 4.78 -0.58 12.19
N LEU A 140 5.18 -1.84 11.92
CA LEU A 140 5.90 -2.16 10.69
C LEU A 140 5.06 -1.89 9.45
N MET A 141 3.77 -2.25 9.47
CA MET A 141 2.83 -2.03 8.38
C MET A 141 2.63 -0.55 8.09
N THR A 142 2.48 0.30 9.12
CA THR A 142 2.41 1.76 8.97
C THR A 142 3.66 2.31 8.29
N LYS A 143 4.85 1.85 8.70
CA LYS A 143 6.11 2.28 8.08
C LYS A 143 6.22 1.87 6.60
N ILE A 144 5.74 0.68 6.25
CA ILE A 144 5.70 0.21 4.86
C ILE A 144 4.72 1.06 4.04
N SER A 145 3.55 1.36 4.60
CA SER A 145 2.52 2.22 4.01
C SER A 145 3.05 3.63 3.72
N GLU A 146 3.72 4.25 4.68
CA GLU A 146 4.36 5.57 4.49
C GLU A 146 5.40 5.57 3.36
N SER A 147 6.24 4.52 3.31
CA SER A 147 7.23 4.35 2.24
C SER A 147 6.57 4.15 0.87
N SER A 148 5.47 3.39 0.82
CA SER A 148 4.68 3.14 -0.39
C SER A 148 4.03 4.43 -0.90
N ALA A 149 3.47 5.24 0.00
CA ALA A 149 2.91 6.55 -0.32
C ALA A 149 3.98 7.51 -0.89
N GLN A 150 5.18 7.53 -0.29
CA GLN A 150 6.30 8.32 -0.80
C GLN A 150 6.71 7.88 -2.21
N GLN A 151 6.91 6.58 -2.43
CA GLN A 151 7.28 6.04 -3.75
C GLN A 151 6.21 6.34 -4.80
N THR A 152 4.93 6.27 -4.43
CA THR A 152 3.81 6.60 -5.32
C THR A 152 3.83 8.08 -5.72
N GLN A 153 4.17 8.96 -4.79
CA GLN A 153 4.30 10.39 -5.06
C GLN A 153 5.50 10.68 -6.00
N GLU A 154 6.64 10.05 -5.77
CA GLU A 154 7.82 10.16 -6.66
C GLU A 154 7.51 9.63 -8.06
N GLN A 155 6.82 8.49 -8.16
CA GLN A 155 6.36 7.93 -9.42
C GLN A 155 5.39 8.87 -10.15
N ALA A 156 4.46 9.51 -9.45
CA ALA A 156 3.53 10.47 -10.04
C ALA A 156 4.28 11.69 -10.63
N ALA A 157 5.30 12.21 -9.93
CA ALA A 157 6.13 13.30 -10.43
C ALA A 157 6.90 12.89 -11.69
N ALA A 158 7.56 11.73 -11.68
CA ALA A 158 8.25 11.20 -12.86
C ALA A 158 7.28 10.97 -14.04
N THR A 159 6.05 10.56 -13.74
CA THR A 159 4.99 10.37 -14.73
C THR A 159 4.61 11.69 -15.41
N GLN A 160 4.53 12.77 -14.65
CA GLN A 160 4.27 14.11 -15.20
C GLN A 160 5.42 14.60 -16.08
N GLU A 161 6.67 14.38 -15.66
CA GLU A 161 7.86 14.76 -16.44
C GLU A 161 7.92 14.01 -17.77
N VAL A 162 7.72 12.69 -17.77
CA VAL A 162 7.67 11.89 -18.99
C VAL A 162 6.50 12.33 -19.88
N SER A 163 5.35 12.68 -19.31
CA SER A 163 4.23 13.23 -20.10
C SER A 163 4.59 14.54 -20.81
N ALA A 164 5.39 15.42 -20.19
CA ALA A 164 5.87 16.63 -20.83
C ALA A 164 6.80 16.31 -22.02
N PHE A 165 7.73 15.37 -21.83
CA PHE A 165 8.59 14.89 -22.92
C PHE A 165 7.81 14.27 -24.08
N VAL A 166 6.73 13.53 -23.80
CA VAL A 166 5.85 12.99 -24.85
C VAL A 166 5.29 14.12 -25.72
N PHE A 167 4.83 15.21 -25.12
CA PHE A 167 4.31 16.36 -25.87
C PHE A 167 5.37 17.02 -26.75
N GLU A 168 6.61 17.17 -26.25
CA GLU A 168 7.72 17.71 -27.04
C GLU A 168 8.06 16.82 -28.24
N ILE A 169 8.05 15.50 -28.05
CA ILE A 169 8.30 14.53 -29.13
C ILE A 169 7.17 14.58 -30.17
N THR A 170 5.91 14.72 -29.74
CA THR A 170 4.77 14.86 -30.66
C THR A 170 4.87 16.15 -31.48
N ASP A 171 5.29 17.27 -30.88
CA ASP A 171 5.55 18.53 -31.63
C ASP A 171 6.69 18.35 -32.65
N LEU A 172 7.77 17.67 -32.27
CA LEU A 172 8.88 17.36 -33.17
C LEU A 172 8.45 16.46 -34.34
N ALA A 173 7.61 15.45 -34.08
CA ALA A 173 7.02 14.60 -35.10
C ALA A 173 6.19 15.44 -36.10
N GLY A 174 5.38 16.38 -35.60
CA GLY A 174 4.61 17.31 -36.42
C GLY A 174 5.50 18.18 -37.32
N LYS A 175 6.61 18.70 -36.79
CA LYS A 175 7.60 19.47 -37.57
C LYS A 175 8.28 18.62 -38.65
N LEU A 176 8.61 17.36 -38.36
CA LEU A 176 9.17 16.43 -39.35
C LEU A 176 8.18 16.14 -40.49
N ALA A 177 6.90 15.94 -40.16
CA ALA A 177 5.83 15.75 -41.14
C ALA A 177 5.62 16.99 -42.03
N GLN A 178 5.70 18.19 -41.45
CA GLN A 178 5.65 19.45 -42.21
C GLN A 178 6.86 19.62 -43.13
N LEU A 179 8.07 19.30 -42.64
CA LEU A 179 9.28 19.35 -43.45
C LEU A 179 9.16 18.41 -44.66
N ALA A 180 8.70 17.17 -44.44
CA ALA A 180 8.44 16.19 -45.50
C ALA A 180 7.45 16.68 -46.56
N HIS A 181 6.53 17.61 -46.23
CA HIS A 181 5.61 18.20 -47.19
C HIS A 181 6.22 19.36 -47.99
N SER A 182 7.28 19.98 -47.47
CA SER A 182 7.91 21.18 -48.04
C SER A 182 9.06 20.93 -49.02
N ILE A 183 9.58 19.68 -49.08
CA ILE A 183 10.62 19.19 -50.00
C ILE A 183 10.06 18.18 -50.99
#